data_AF-A0A535RYQ5-F1
#
_entry.id   AF-A0A535RYQ5-F1
#
_cell.length_a   1.000
_cell.length_b   1.000
_cell.length_c   1.000
_cell.angle_alpha   90.00
_cell.angle_beta   90.00
_cell.angle_gamma   90.00
#
_symmetry.space_group_name_H-M   'P 1'
#
loop_
_entity.id
_entity.type
_entity.pdbx_description
1 polymer ?
#
loop_
_entity_poly.entity_id
_entity_poly.type
_entity_poly.pdbx_seq_one_letter_code
_entity_poly.pdbx_strand_id
1 'polypeptide(L)'
;MDFEQLAFIEKWRRRAVRGVVVALDGTRGDILLTLRVGELGPPLELSGRDETHAIRKQRVTIGDRLFVAFRYRVADAVPGDGANKARAVRKGAEIIGALVATGDPAEIDVDGVKVLVDGDLSAFAPGDSVRLRIEDEGDAYVIPTR
;
A
#
# COMPACT_ATOMS: atom_id res chain seq x y z
N MET A 1 11.93 15.02 -18.75
CA MET A 1 11.75 14.35 -17.45
C MET A 1 12.90 14.78 -16.58
N ASP A 2 12.62 15.43 -15.47
CA ASP A 2 13.64 15.94 -14.56
C ASP A 2 14.20 14.82 -13.65
N PHE A 3 15.34 15.07 -13.01
CA PHE A 3 16.03 14.10 -12.15
C PHE A 3 15.21 13.73 -10.90
N GLU A 4 14.45 14.68 -10.36
CA GLU A 4 13.62 14.48 -9.18
C GLU A 4 12.46 13.52 -9.46
N GLN A 5 11.82 13.62 -10.63
CA GLN A 5 10.80 12.68 -11.09
C GLN A 5 11.35 11.26 -11.28
N LEU A 6 12.57 11.13 -11.81
CA LEU A 6 13.22 9.82 -11.95
C LEU A 6 13.50 9.19 -10.59
N ALA A 7 14.08 9.96 -9.66
CA ALA A 7 14.34 9.49 -8.30
C ALA A 7 13.06 9.10 -7.55
N PHE A 8 11.97 9.87 -7.73
CA PHE A 8 10.66 9.55 -7.19
C PHE A 8 10.12 8.23 -7.75
N ILE A 9 10.14 8.05 -9.07
CA ILE A 9 9.67 6.81 -9.70
C ILE A 9 10.53 5.62 -9.26
N GLU A 10 11.85 5.76 -9.16
CA GLU A 10 12.71 4.69 -8.69
C GLU A 10 12.45 4.32 -7.21
N LYS A 11 12.22 5.31 -6.34
CA LYS A 11 11.86 5.11 -4.92
C LYS A 11 10.63 4.19 -4.79
N TRP A 12 9.60 4.44 -5.58
CA TRP A 12 8.34 3.70 -5.50
C TRP A 12 8.34 2.43 -6.33
N ARG A 13 9.03 2.40 -7.47
CA ARG A 13 9.12 1.21 -8.34
C ARG A 13 9.68 -0.01 -7.59
N ARG A 14 10.67 0.18 -6.72
CA ARG A 14 11.25 -0.91 -5.90
C ARG A 14 10.30 -1.43 -4.83
N ARG A 15 9.30 -0.64 -4.44
CA ARG A 15 8.31 -0.93 -3.40
C ARG A 15 6.92 -1.21 -3.96
N ALA A 16 6.77 -1.16 -5.27
CA ALA A 16 5.50 -1.36 -5.94
C ALA A 16 5.13 -2.84 -5.91
N VAL A 17 3.86 -3.09 -5.58
CA VAL A 17 3.26 -4.41 -5.69
C VAL A 17 2.55 -4.51 -7.04
N ARG A 18 2.53 -5.73 -7.58
CA ARG A 18 1.77 -6.04 -8.79
C ARG A 18 0.44 -6.64 -8.39
N GLY A 19 -0.64 -6.17 -9.01
CA GLY A 19 -1.97 -6.70 -8.76
C GLY A 19 -2.95 -6.41 -9.88
N VAL A 20 -4.21 -6.80 -9.64
CA VAL A 20 -5.32 -6.61 -10.56
C VAL A 20 -6.27 -5.54 -9.99
N VAL A 21 -6.65 -4.58 -10.82
CA VAL A 21 -7.65 -3.56 -10.45
C VAL A 21 -9.00 -4.24 -10.26
N VAL A 22 -9.60 -4.12 -9.08
CA VAL A 22 -10.90 -4.73 -8.77
C VAL A 22 -11.99 -3.70 -8.49
N ALA A 23 -11.63 -2.46 -8.15
CA ALA A 23 -12.56 -1.35 -8.05
C ALA A 23 -11.88 -0.01 -8.35
N LEU A 24 -12.68 0.93 -8.87
CA LEU A 24 -12.33 2.33 -9.11
C LEU A 24 -13.52 3.18 -8.65
N ASP A 25 -13.32 4.03 -7.65
CA ASP A 25 -14.33 4.99 -7.19
C ASP A 25 -13.86 6.41 -7.48
N GLY A 26 -14.54 7.09 -8.42
CA GLY A 26 -14.25 8.47 -8.82
C GLY A 26 -15.25 9.50 -8.28
N THR A 27 -16.07 9.15 -7.30
CA THR A 27 -17.16 10.01 -6.82
C THR A 27 -16.69 11.23 -6.00
N ARG A 28 -15.44 11.22 -5.52
CA ARG A 28 -14.90 12.23 -4.59
C ARG A 28 -13.92 13.23 -5.23
N GLY A 29 -13.92 13.35 -6.56
CA GLY A 29 -12.98 14.21 -7.29
C GLY A 29 -11.62 13.55 -7.54
N ASP A 30 -11.10 12.81 -6.57
CA ASP A 30 -9.98 11.88 -6.73
C ASP A 30 -10.48 10.47 -7.05
N ILE A 31 -9.62 9.62 -7.62
CA ILE A 31 -9.92 8.21 -7.86
C ILE A 31 -9.37 7.37 -6.71
N LEU A 32 -10.25 6.68 -5.98
CA LEU A 32 -9.86 5.61 -5.08
C LEU A 32 -9.71 4.31 -5.89
N LEU A 33 -8.49 3.79 -5.92
CA LEU A 33 -8.14 2.52 -6.52
C LEU A 33 -8.22 1.41 -5.47
N THR A 34 -8.84 0.28 -5.80
CA THR A 34 -8.63 -0.98 -5.08
C THR A 34 -7.93 -1.99 -5.97
N LEU A 35 -6.77 -2.44 -5.51
CA LEU A 35 -5.92 -3.43 -6.16
C LEU A 35 -5.95 -4.73 -5.36
N ARG A 36 -6.25 -5.85 -6.02
CA ARG A 36 -6.08 -7.18 -5.44
C ARG A 36 -4.68 -7.69 -5.72
N VAL A 37 -3.96 -8.08 -4.67
CA VAL A 37 -2.59 -8.60 -4.72
C VAL A 37 -2.52 -9.99 -4.09
N GLY A 38 -1.47 -10.74 -4.46
CA GLY A 38 -1.29 -12.15 -4.09
C GLY A 38 -1.88 -13.09 -5.14
N GLU A 39 -1.01 -13.72 -5.95
CA GLU A 39 -1.42 -14.78 -6.90
C GLU A 39 -1.28 -16.20 -6.31
N LEU A 40 -0.59 -16.34 -5.17
CA LEU A 40 -0.23 -17.64 -4.56
C LEU A 40 -0.79 -17.87 -3.14
N GLY A 41 -1.57 -16.92 -2.60
CA GLY A 41 -2.18 -16.97 -1.25
C GLY A 41 -3.57 -16.32 -1.22
N PRO A 42 -4.21 -16.20 -0.04
CA PRO A 42 -5.47 -15.47 0.10
C PRO A 42 -5.31 -14.04 -0.45
N PRO A 43 -6.22 -13.56 -1.31
CA PRO A 43 -6.06 -12.26 -1.93
C PRO A 43 -6.16 -11.15 -0.88
N LEU A 44 -5.17 -10.24 -0.89
CA LEU A 44 -5.21 -9.01 -0.10
C LEU A 44 -5.67 -7.85 -0.98
N GLU A 45 -6.62 -7.06 -0.50
CA GLU A 45 -7.10 -5.86 -1.20
C GLU A 45 -6.46 -4.60 -0.65
N LEU A 46 -5.68 -3.90 -1.46
CA LEU A 46 -5.06 -2.63 -1.11
C LEU A 46 -5.87 -1.50 -1.73
N SER A 47 -6.29 -0.53 -0.93
CA SER A 47 -7.01 0.65 -1.44
C SER A 47 -6.26 1.95 -1.18
N GLY A 48 -6.35 2.90 -2.10
CA GLY A 48 -5.73 4.21 -1.95
C GLY A 48 -6.10 5.19 -3.05
N ARG A 49 -5.91 6.49 -2.78
CA ARG A 49 -6.15 7.61 -3.70
C ARG A 49 -5.05 7.69 -4.75
N ASP A 50 -5.43 7.91 -6.00
CA ASP A 50 -4.50 8.05 -7.13
C ASP A 50 -3.70 9.36 -7.05
N GLU A 51 -2.57 9.32 -6.35
CA GLU A 51 -1.67 10.47 -6.16
C GLU A 51 -0.89 10.84 -7.44
N THR A 52 -0.74 9.91 -8.39
CA THR A 52 -0.03 10.19 -9.65
C THR A 52 -0.95 10.72 -10.74
N HIS A 53 -2.26 10.71 -10.50
CA HIS A 53 -3.33 10.96 -11.48
C HIS A 53 -3.19 10.08 -12.74
N ALA A 54 -2.51 8.94 -12.61
CA ALA A 54 -2.18 8.10 -13.74
C ALA A 54 -3.37 7.25 -14.19
N ILE A 55 -4.32 6.93 -13.30
CA ILE A 55 -5.48 6.09 -13.62
C ILE A 55 -6.30 6.75 -14.73
N ARG A 56 -6.60 8.04 -14.57
CA ARG A 56 -7.35 8.81 -15.58
C ARG A 56 -6.54 8.97 -16.87
N LYS A 57 -5.25 9.28 -16.77
CA LYS A 57 -4.38 9.51 -17.95
C LYS A 57 -4.21 8.24 -18.80
N GLN A 58 -4.05 7.10 -18.14
CA GLN A 58 -3.83 5.80 -18.79
C GLN A 58 -5.14 5.07 -19.13
N ARG A 59 -6.31 5.63 -18.75
CA ARG A 59 -7.63 5.01 -18.94
C ARG A 59 -7.71 3.60 -18.35
N VAL A 60 -7.16 3.46 -17.13
CA VAL A 60 -7.19 2.20 -16.39
C VAL A 60 -8.62 1.73 -16.18
N THR A 61 -8.83 0.42 -16.29
CA THR A 61 -10.10 -0.27 -16.13
C THR A 61 -10.00 -1.43 -15.14
N ILE A 62 -11.15 -1.91 -14.65
CA ILE A 62 -11.23 -3.11 -13.82
C ILE A 62 -10.70 -4.30 -14.62
N GLY A 63 -9.84 -5.12 -14.00
CA GLY A 63 -9.17 -6.26 -14.63
C GLY A 63 -7.76 -5.93 -15.15
N ASP A 64 -7.39 -4.66 -15.26
CA ASP A 64 -6.04 -4.28 -15.64
C ASP A 64 -5.02 -4.70 -14.58
N ARG A 65 -3.83 -5.09 -15.04
CA ARG A 65 -2.69 -5.40 -14.17
C ARG A 65 -1.78 -4.19 -14.06
N LEU A 66 -1.55 -3.72 -12.83
CA LEU A 66 -0.75 -2.53 -12.55
C LEU A 66 0.37 -2.83 -11.55
N PHE A 67 1.39 -1.97 -11.58
CA PHE A 67 2.37 -1.83 -10.51
C PHE A 67 2.01 -0.58 -9.71
N VAL A 68 1.77 -0.74 -8.42
CA VAL A 68 1.34 0.36 -7.55
C VAL A 68 2.09 0.24 -6.24
N ALA A 69 2.65 1.34 -5.74
CA ALA A 69 3.08 1.41 -4.35
C ALA A 69 1.96 2.06 -3.53
N PHE A 70 1.60 1.46 -2.40
CA PHE A 70 0.62 2.03 -1.47
C PHE A 70 1.34 2.49 -0.21
N ARG A 71 1.01 3.70 0.25
CA ARG A 71 1.46 4.23 1.54
C ARG A 71 0.27 4.56 2.42
N TYR A 72 0.32 4.19 3.69
CA TYR A 72 -0.75 4.40 4.65
C TYR A 72 -0.26 5.16 5.86
N ARG A 73 -1.10 6.03 6.43
CA ARG A 73 -0.89 6.49 7.80
C ARG A 73 -1.47 5.49 8.78
N VAL A 74 -0.72 5.23 9.85
CA VAL A 74 -1.09 4.28 10.88
C VAL A 74 -0.99 4.87 12.28
N ALA A 75 -1.86 4.39 13.15
CA ALA A 75 -1.86 4.70 14.57
C ALA A 75 -2.13 3.43 15.40
N ASP A 76 -2.15 3.62 16.72
CA ASP A 76 -2.45 2.59 17.71
C ASP A 76 -1.51 1.37 17.59
N ALA A 77 -0.23 1.62 17.29
CA ALA A 77 0.77 0.58 17.15
C ALA A 77 1.00 -0.14 18.48
N VAL A 78 0.70 -1.44 18.51
CA VAL A 78 0.83 -2.30 19.68
C VAL A 78 1.40 -3.66 19.27
N PRO A 79 1.99 -4.43 20.20
CA PRO A 79 2.45 -5.78 19.91
C PRO A 79 1.35 -6.64 19.29
N GLY A 80 1.69 -7.32 18.20
CA GLY A 80 0.84 -8.29 17.51
C GLY A 80 0.86 -9.66 18.19
N ASP A 81 -0.04 -10.54 17.75
CA ASP A 81 -0.17 -11.92 18.26
C ASP A 81 0.67 -12.93 17.46
N GLY A 82 1.55 -12.45 16.57
CA GLY A 82 2.38 -13.28 15.69
C GLY A 82 1.66 -13.82 14.45
N ALA A 83 0.37 -13.54 14.28
CA ALA A 83 -0.35 -13.88 13.06
C ALA A 83 -0.29 -12.73 12.04
N ASN A 84 -0.25 -13.06 10.75
CA ASN A 84 -0.51 -12.08 9.70
C ASN A 84 -2.01 -12.04 9.43
N LYS A 85 -2.64 -10.87 9.63
CA LYS A 85 -4.09 -10.70 9.49
C LYS A 85 -4.39 -9.40 8.75
N ALA A 86 -4.77 -9.53 7.49
CA ALA A 86 -5.55 -8.51 6.80
C ALA A 86 -6.31 -9.15 5.64
N ARG A 87 -7.58 -8.76 5.47
CA ARG A 87 -8.33 -9.03 4.23
C ARG A 87 -8.25 -7.84 3.27
N ALA A 88 -8.16 -6.65 3.82
CA ALA A 88 -8.00 -5.41 3.07
C ALA A 88 -7.21 -4.39 3.89
N VAL A 89 -6.44 -3.56 3.19
CA VAL A 89 -5.73 -2.40 3.75
C VAL A 89 -6.38 -1.14 3.18
N ARG A 90 -7.14 -0.45 4.04
CA ARG A 90 -7.91 0.76 3.73
C ARG A 90 -8.21 1.51 5.02
N LYS A 91 -8.68 2.76 4.92
CA LYS A 91 -9.05 3.58 6.08
C LYS A 91 -9.93 2.80 7.09
N GLY A 92 -9.51 2.83 8.35
CA GLY A 92 -10.20 2.18 9.46
C GLY A 92 -9.96 0.68 9.60
N ALA A 93 -9.22 0.04 8.69
CA ALA A 93 -8.83 -1.36 8.83
C ALA A 93 -7.81 -1.51 9.96
N GLU A 94 -7.92 -2.61 10.70
CA GLU A 94 -6.85 -3.12 11.56
C GLU A 94 -6.06 -4.16 10.78
N ILE A 95 -4.73 -4.07 10.84
CA ILE A 95 -3.83 -5.03 10.24
C ILE A 95 -2.85 -5.56 11.28
N ILE A 96 -2.48 -6.84 11.14
CA ILE A 96 -1.36 -7.42 11.88
C ILE A 96 -0.35 -7.95 10.87
N GLY A 97 0.91 -7.59 11.07
CA GLY A 97 2.00 -8.01 10.21
C GLY A 97 3.35 -7.94 10.91
N ALA A 98 4.39 -8.39 10.23
CA ALA A 98 5.76 -8.30 10.75
C ALA A 98 6.42 -6.99 10.28
N LEU A 99 7.05 -6.26 11.19
CA LEU A 99 7.87 -5.10 10.83
C LEU A 99 9.12 -5.57 10.07
N VAL A 100 9.28 -5.14 8.83
CA VAL A 100 10.41 -5.55 7.97
C VAL A 100 11.52 -4.51 7.98
N ALA A 101 11.14 -3.24 7.93
CA ALA A 101 12.09 -2.14 7.89
C ALA A 101 11.50 -0.92 8.60
N THR A 102 12.33 -0.29 9.42
CA THR A 102 12.07 1.03 10.00
C THR A 102 12.57 2.11 9.04
N GLY A 103 11.85 3.23 8.92
CA GLY A 103 12.26 4.35 8.06
C GLY A 103 11.08 5.20 7.60
N ASP A 104 11.30 6.00 6.55
CA ASP A 104 10.29 6.87 5.93
C ASP A 104 10.06 6.50 4.45
N PRO A 105 9.06 5.65 4.14
CA PRO A 105 8.12 4.98 5.05
C PRO A 105 8.69 3.68 5.65
N ALA A 106 8.09 3.20 6.75
CA ALA A 106 8.35 1.86 7.28
C ALA A 106 7.65 0.79 6.42
N GLU A 107 8.11 -0.47 6.52
CA GLU A 107 7.55 -1.60 5.76
C GLU A 107 7.02 -2.67 6.71
N ILE A 108 5.74 -3.04 6.56
CA ILE A 108 5.08 -4.14 7.26
C ILE A 108 4.81 -5.26 6.26
N ASP A 109 5.24 -6.48 6.55
CA ASP A 109 4.85 -7.68 5.80
C ASP A 109 3.49 -8.18 6.31
N VAL A 110 2.51 -8.16 5.42
CA VAL A 110 1.17 -8.68 5.65
C VAL A 110 0.94 -9.84 4.68
N ASP A 111 1.27 -11.05 5.13
CA ASP A 111 1.09 -12.31 4.38
C ASP A 111 1.83 -12.33 3.02
N GLY A 112 3.10 -11.94 3.02
CA GLY A 112 3.96 -11.86 1.84
C GLY A 112 3.80 -10.59 1.02
N VAL A 113 2.91 -9.68 1.44
CA VAL A 113 2.70 -8.38 0.81
C VAL A 113 3.31 -7.29 1.68
N LYS A 114 4.26 -6.55 1.11
CA LYS A 114 4.85 -5.38 1.76
C LYS A 114 3.90 -4.18 1.69
N VAL A 115 3.49 -3.70 2.86
CA VAL A 115 2.66 -2.51 3.05
C VAL A 115 3.53 -1.39 3.61
N LEU A 116 3.50 -0.23 2.97
CA LEU A 116 4.29 0.93 3.41
C LEU A 116 3.45 1.76 4.39
N VAL A 117 4.02 2.11 5.53
CA VAL A 117 3.31 2.83 6.59
C VAL A 117 4.10 4.00 7.14
N ASP A 118 3.39 5.08 7.43
CA ASP A 118 3.86 6.27 8.16
C ASP A 118 3.17 6.29 9.53
N GLY A 119 3.93 6.27 10.61
CA GLY A 119 3.42 6.29 11.99
C GLY A 119 4.54 6.09 13.01
N ASP A 120 4.23 6.25 14.30
CA ASP A 120 5.21 6.01 15.36
C ASP A 120 5.36 4.49 15.61
N LEU A 121 6.51 3.97 15.18
CA LEU A 121 6.93 2.58 15.40
C LEU A 121 8.23 2.50 16.21
N SER A 122 8.59 3.56 16.92
CA SER A 122 9.87 3.66 17.64
C SER A 122 10.07 2.60 18.73
N ALA A 123 8.97 2.00 19.21
CA ALA A 123 8.98 0.93 20.20
C ALA A 123 9.22 -0.48 19.62
N PHE A 124 9.31 -0.62 18.29
CA PHE A 124 9.40 -1.91 17.60
C PHE A 124 10.69 -2.04 16.80
N ALA A 125 11.17 -3.27 16.63
CA ALA A 125 12.31 -3.63 15.82
C ALA A 125 11.91 -4.47 14.60
N PRO A 126 12.71 -4.47 13.52
CA PRO A 126 12.51 -5.41 12.42
C PRO A 126 12.46 -6.87 12.92
N GLY A 127 11.42 -7.59 12.52
CA GLY A 127 11.07 -8.94 12.98
C GLY A 127 9.90 -8.97 13.97
N ASP A 128 9.58 -7.86 14.63
CA ASP A 128 8.47 -7.80 15.57
C ASP A 128 7.11 -7.92 14.85
N SER A 129 6.18 -8.65 15.47
CA SER A 129 4.79 -8.64 15.06
C SER A 129 4.12 -7.39 15.63
N VAL A 130 3.46 -6.61 14.76
CA VAL A 130 2.82 -5.34 15.13
C VAL A 130 1.38 -5.33 14.63
N ARG A 131 0.48 -4.90 15.51
CA ARG A 131 -0.92 -4.60 15.19
C ARG A 131 -1.10 -3.09 15.08
N LEU A 132 -1.75 -2.66 14.00
CA LEU A 132 -1.83 -1.26 13.59
C LEU A 132 -3.24 -0.95 13.08
N ARG A 133 -3.67 0.30 13.22
CA ARG A 133 -4.89 0.81 12.59
C ARG A 133 -4.55 1.77 11.46
N ILE A 134 -5.18 1.59 10.31
CA ILE A 134 -5.08 2.53 9.19
C ILE A 134 -5.94 3.77 9.47
N GLU A 135 -5.33 4.95 9.55
CA GLU A 135 -6.04 6.20 9.92
C GLU A 135 -6.74 6.86 8.74
N ASP A 136 -6.07 6.85 7.58
CA ASP A 136 -6.47 7.60 6.40
C ASP A 136 -6.60 6.72 5.16
N GLU A 137 -7.19 7.30 4.11
CA GLU A 137 -7.12 6.68 2.80
C GLU A 137 -5.64 6.61 2.39
N GLY A 138 -5.21 5.44 1.94
CA GLY A 138 -3.84 5.27 1.47
C GLY A 138 -3.54 6.14 0.26
N ASP A 139 -2.28 6.41 0.02
CA ASP A 139 -1.76 7.05 -1.17
C ASP A 139 -1.33 5.96 -2.16
N ALA A 140 -1.92 5.94 -3.34
CA ALA A 140 -1.63 4.97 -4.40
C ALA A 140 -0.76 5.62 -5.48
N TYR A 141 0.51 5.21 -5.53
CA TYR A 141 1.48 5.65 -6.54
C TYR A 141 1.52 4.66 -7.68
N VAL A 142 0.67 4.88 -8.69
CA VAL A 142 0.64 4.04 -9.90
C VAL A 142 1.90 4.28 -10.72
N ILE A 143 2.68 3.21 -10.94
CA ILE A 143 3.96 3.25 -11.65
C ILE A 143 3.73 2.99 -13.14
N PRO A 144 4.06 3.94 -14.03
CA PRO A 144 4.00 3.71 -15.47
C PRO A 144 4.93 2.56 -15.87
N THR A 145 4.40 1.64 -16.66
CA THR A 145 5.15 0.51 -17.23
C THR A 145 5.64 0.77 -18.66
N ARG A 146 5.32 1.94 -19.22
CA ARG A 146 5.74 2.40 -20.55
C ARG A 146 6.39 3.77 -20.46
#